data_AF-A0A3Q4I923-F1
#
_entry.id   AF-A0A3Q4I923-F1
#
_cell.length_a   1.000
_cell.length_b   1.000
_cell.length_c   1.000
_cell.angle_alpha   90.00
_cell.angle_beta   90.00
_cell.angle_gamma   90.00
#
_symmetry.space_group_name_H-M   'P 1'
#
loop_
_entity.id
_entity.type
_entity.pdbx_description
1 polymer ?
#
loop_
_entity_poly.entity_id
_entity_poly.type
_entity_poly.pdbx_seq_one_letter_code
_entity_poly.pdbx_strand_id
1 'polypeptide(L)'
;MTAALHFKIDIFIAMSLVSLSRVHLESGQYDTAMPSTLRTSEYGSAVFSKTAGAARGCVGVVTYDLYNESTKRADKKIAVMFSVPFDYGLYYIWHGIGVFTINTQCNSCLFNTMHNDEQQGFVRGRAEGPTLTYRDNDVTLTSTITNCMEIKMTSALKLGGQ
;
A
#
# COMPACT_ATOMS: atom_id res chain seq x y z
N MET A 1 29.23 -4.36 -6.75
CA MET A 1 27.94 -3.73 -7.12
C MET A 1 26.86 -4.39 -6.29
N THR A 2 26.31 -3.71 -5.27
CA THR A 2 25.10 -4.19 -4.59
C THR A 2 23.91 -3.99 -5.52
N ALA A 3 23.28 -5.09 -5.95
CA ALA A 3 22.03 -5.04 -6.70
C ALA A 3 20.99 -4.21 -5.93
N ALA A 4 20.23 -3.38 -6.64
CA ALA A 4 19.07 -2.75 -6.07
C ALA A 4 18.03 -3.85 -5.82
N LEU A 5 17.54 -3.97 -4.58
CA LEU A 5 16.41 -4.83 -4.30
C LEU A 5 15.16 -4.06 -4.76
N HIS A 6 14.46 -4.62 -5.74
CA HIS A 6 13.20 -4.07 -6.22
C HIS A 6 12.04 -4.74 -5.50
N PHE A 7 11.06 -3.93 -5.15
CA PHE A 7 9.80 -4.34 -4.58
C PHE A 7 8.67 -3.76 -5.43
N LYS A 8 7.74 -4.62 -5.84
CA LYS A 8 6.62 -4.22 -6.67
C LYS A 8 5.33 -4.22 -5.84
N ILE A 9 4.60 -3.12 -5.89
CA ILE A 9 3.23 -3.06 -5.36
C ILE A 9 2.27 -3.09 -6.54
N ASP A 10 1.52 -4.18 -6.64
CA ASP A 10 0.38 -4.31 -7.54
C ASP A 10 -0.91 -4.01 -6.77
N ILE A 11 -1.73 -3.10 -7.30
CA ILE A 11 -3.03 -2.78 -6.74
C ILE A 11 -4.09 -3.11 -7.77
N PHE A 12 -4.98 -4.03 -7.40
CA PHE A 12 -6.09 -4.46 -8.23
C PHE A 12 -7.40 -3.90 -7.69
N ILE A 13 -8.21 -3.27 -8.55
CA ILE A 13 -9.51 -2.73 -8.16
C ILE A 13 -10.59 -3.47 -8.92
N ALA A 14 -11.41 -4.24 -8.22
CA ALA A 14 -12.46 -5.03 -8.85
C ALA A 14 -13.70 -4.19 -9.20
N MET A 15 -14.00 -3.15 -8.41
CA MET A 15 -15.23 -2.37 -8.48
C MET A 15 -15.00 -0.98 -7.86
N SER A 16 -14.88 0.10 -8.64
CA SER A 16 -14.89 1.54 -8.30
C SER A 16 -13.86 2.32 -9.13
N LEU A 17 -14.08 3.62 -9.32
CA LEU A 17 -13.04 4.54 -9.75
C LEU A 17 -12.18 4.93 -8.55
N VAL A 18 -10.89 5.05 -8.78
CA VAL A 18 -9.93 5.62 -7.84
C VAL A 18 -9.18 6.71 -8.59
N SER A 19 -9.18 7.93 -8.07
CA SER A 19 -8.85 9.11 -8.89
C SER A 19 -7.52 9.77 -8.56
N LEU A 20 -6.92 9.46 -7.40
CA LEU A 20 -5.71 10.17 -6.97
C LEU A 20 -4.79 9.30 -6.11
N SER A 21 -3.68 8.85 -6.70
CA SER A 21 -2.60 8.21 -5.95
C SER A 21 -1.66 9.24 -5.32
N ARG A 22 -1.19 8.93 -4.11
CA ARG A 22 -0.09 9.66 -3.44
C ARG A 22 0.85 8.66 -2.80
N VAL A 23 2.15 8.93 -2.87
CA VAL A 23 3.20 8.11 -2.28
C VAL A 23 3.98 8.97 -1.29
N HIS A 24 4.20 8.44 -0.09
CA HIS A 24 5.14 8.99 0.88
C HIS A 24 6.15 7.91 1.25
N LEU A 25 7.44 8.23 1.15
CA LEU A 25 8.54 7.33 1.52
C LEU A 25 9.30 7.91 2.72
N GLU A 26 9.46 7.11 3.78
CA GLU A 26 10.43 7.37 4.84
C GLU A 26 11.87 7.03 4.39
N SER A 27 11.99 6.04 3.50
CA SER A 27 13.27 5.59 2.94
C SER A 27 13.07 4.89 1.59
N GLY A 28 14.09 4.94 0.74
CA GLY A 28 14.09 4.37 -0.60
C GLY A 28 13.66 5.38 -1.66
N GLN A 29 13.31 4.84 -2.83
CA GLN A 29 12.85 5.59 -4.00
C GLN A 29 11.82 4.76 -4.76
N TYR A 30 11.16 5.36 -5.75
CA TYR A 30 10.30 4.64 -6.68
C TYR A 30 10.79 4.86 -8.11
N ASP A 31 10.93 3.76 -8.85
CA ASP A 31 11.40 3.76 -10.24
C ASP A 31 10.23 3.97 -11.20
N THR A 32 9.01 3.63 -10.76
CA THR A 32 7.78 3.86 -11.51
C THR A 32 6.71 4.43 -10.58
N ALA A 33 6.12 5.56 -10.97
CA ALA A 33 5.04 6.18 -10.22
C ALA A 33 3.76 5.34 -10.31
N MET A 34 2.98 5.33 -9.23
CA MET A 34 1.64 4.74 -9.27
C MET A 34 0.75 5.48 -10.28
N PRO A 35 -0.10 4.77 -11.04
CA PRO A 35 -1.10 5.43 -11.88
C PRO A 35 -1.91 6.42 -11.05
N SER A 36 -2.10 7.62 -11.58
CA SER A 36 -2.86 8.67 -10.91
C SER A 36 -4.34 8.29 -10.77
N THR A 37 -4.86 7.53 -11.72
CA THR A 37 -6.25 7.07 -11.78
C THR A 37 -6.29 5.60 -12.17
N LEU A 38 -7.18 4.84 -11.54
CA LEU A 38 -7.49 3.46 -11.87
C LEU A 38 -9.00 3.31 -11.94
N ARG A 39 -9.49 2.78 -13.06
CA ARG A 39 -10.91 2.48 -13.28
C ARG A 39 -11.29 1.12 -12.70
N THR A 40 -12.59 0.87 -12.67
CA THR A 40 -13.15 -0.43 -12.33
C THR A 40 -12.52 -1.52 -13.20
N SER A 41 -12.08 -2.61 -12.55
CA SER A 41 -11.39 -3.75 -13.19
C SER A 41 -10.01 -3.44 -13.77
N GLU A 42 -9.45 -2.26 -13.50
CA GLU A 42 -8.04 -1.96 -13.78
C GLU A 42 -7.14 -2.31 -12.60
N TYR A 43 -5.85 -2.45 -12.90
CA TYR A 43 -4.82 -2.60 -11.90
C TYR A 43 -3.71 -1.59 -12.15
N GLY A 44 -3.10 -1.12 -11.06
CA GLY A 44 -1.93 -0.28 -11.08
C GLY A 44 -0.73 -1.00 -10.49
N SER A 45 0.46 -0.57 -10.91
CA SER A 45 1.71 -1.09 -10.42
C SER A 45 2.66 0.07 -10.15
N ALA A 46 3.42 -0.02 -9.06
CA ALA A 46 4.61 0.79 -8.84
C ALA A 46 5.77 -0.09 -8.39
N VAL A 47 6.97 0.28 -8.86
CA VAL A 47 8.22 -0.36 -8.48
C VAL A 47 8.95 0.58 -7.55
N PHE A 48 9.30 0.05 -6.40
CA PHE A 48 10.03 0.71 -5.34
C PHE A 48 11.39 0.04 -5.19
N SER A 49 12.38 0.83 -4.83
CA SER A 49 13.72 0.32 -4.60
C SER A 49 14.36 1.00 -3.40
N LYS A 50 15.25 0.28 -2.73
CA LYS A 50 16.10 0.91 -1.72
C LYS A 50 17.03 1.93 -2.39
N THR A 51 17.47 2.93 -1.64
CA THR A 51 18.50 3.85 -2.12
C THR A 51 19.81 3.09 -2.36
N ALA A 52 20.39 3.24 -3.55
CA ALA A 52 21.65 2.60 -3.91
C ALA A 52 22.79 3.07 -2.97
N GLY A 53 23.68 2.15 -2.57
CA GLY A 53 24.79 2.47 -1.66
C GLY A 53 24.41 2.75 -0.20
N ALA A 54 23.12 2.80 0.15
CA ALA A 54 22.67 2.97 1.52
C ALA A 54 22.34 1.62 2.19
N ALA A 55 22.69 1.50 3.48
CA ALA A 55 22.26 0.42 4.36
C ALA A 55 20.86 0.70 4.94
N ARG A 56 19.93 1.12 4.07
CA ARG A 56 18.54 1.42 4.40
C ARG A 56 17.60 0.68 3.46
N GLY A 57 16.44 0.31 3.99
CA GLY A 57 15.38 -0.38 3.26
C GLY A 57 14.53 0.55 2.39
N CYS A 58 13.38 0.05 1.95
CA CYS A 58 12.34 0.85 1.30
C CYS A 58 11.06 0.78 2.11
N VAL A 59 10.59 1.94 2.56
CA VAL A 59 9.61 2.05 3.64
C VAL A 59 8.70 3.22 3.36
N GLY A 60 7.39 3.02 3.39
CA GLY A 60 6.46 4.09 3.07
C GLY A 60 4.98 3.69 3.06
N VAL A 61 4.16 4.60 2.58
CA VAL A 61 2.72 4.43 2.43
C VAL A 61 2.27 4.98 1.07
N VAL A 62 1.39 4.23 0.42
CA VAL A 62 0.66 4.67 -0.77
C VAL A 62 -0.79 4.88 -0.38
N THR A 63 -1.40 5.95 -0.88
CA THR A 63 -2.83 6.20 -0.68
C THR A 63 -3.56 6.41 -1.99
N TYR A 64 -4.87 6.16 -1.93
CA TYR A 64 -5.79 6.23 -3.05
C TYR A 64 -7.13 6.81 -2.62
N ASP A 65 -7.57 7.86 -3.31
CA ASP A 65 -8.90 8.42 -3.11
C ASP A 65 -9.95 7.55 -3.79
N LEU A 66 -10.86 7.00 -2.99
CA LEU A 66 -11.95 6.18 -3.49
C LEU A 66 -13.06 7.10 -4.02
N TYR A 67 -13.10 7.25 -5.34
CA TYR A 67 -14.06 8.12 -6.01
C TYR A 67 -15.28 7.32 -6.46
N ASN A 68 -16.45 7.72 -5.99
CA ASN A 68 -17.71 7.15 -6.41
C ASN A 68 -18.26 7.95 -7.60
N GLU A 69 -18.30 7.34 -8.79
CA GLU A 69 -18.78 7.99 -10.00
C GLU A 69 -20.27 8.36 -9.98
N SER A 70 -21.08 7.63 -9.20
CA SER A 70 -22.52 7.87 -9.09
C SER A 70 -22.83 9.11 -8.26
N THR A 71 -22.11 9.29 -7.14
CA THR A 71 -22.28 10.45 -6.25
C THR A 71 -21.35 11.62 -6.63
N LYS A 72 -20.40 11.39 -7.54
CA LYS A 72 -19.35 12.32 -7.95
C LYS A 72 -18.49 12.81 -6.79
N ARG A 73 -18.28 11.98 -5.77
CA ARG A 73 -17.54 12.33 -4.54
C ARG A 73 -16.50 11.28 -4.20
N ALA A 74 -15.43 11.72 -3.54
CA ALA A 74 -14.50 10.84 -2.85
C ALA A 74 -14.66 11.05 -1.34
N ASP A 75 -15.22 10.06 -0.66
CA ASP A 75 -15.51 10.16 0.79
C ASP A 75 -14.48 9.39 1.63
N LYS A 76 -13.72 8.49 0.98
CA LYS A 76 -12.79 7.56 1.62
C LYS A 76 -11.44 7.57 0.94
N LYS A 77 -10.43 7.22 1.73
CA LYS A 77 -9.06 7.03 1.28
C LYS A 77 -8.57 5.66 1.69
N ILE A 78 -8.02 4.92 0.75
CA ILE A 78 -7.37 3.66 1.03
C ILE A 78 -5.90 3.94 1.26
N ALA A 79 -5.30 3.27 2.23
CA ALA A 79 -3.86 3.33 2.46
C ALA A 79 -3.25 1.93 2.44
N VAL A 80 -2.07 1.83 1.84
CA VAL A 80 -1.25 0.64 1.70
C VAL A 80 0.13 0.97 2.25
N MET A 81 0.47 0.44 3.43
CA MET A 81 1.77 0.61 4.06
C MET A 81 2.66 -0.58 3.73
N PHE A 82 3.94 -0.31 3.52
CA PHE A 82 4.98 -1.32 3.35
C PHE A 82 6.27 -0.89 4.07
N SER A 83 6.94 -1.85 4.67
CA SER A 83 8.21 -1.68 5.37
C SER A 83 9.11 -2.85 5.03
N VAL A 84 10.00 -2.62 4.08
CA VAL A 84 10.94 -3.61 3.56
C VAL A 84 12.33 -3.25 4.08
N PRO A 85 12.86 -3.96 5.08
CA PRO A 85 14.15 -3.62 5.69
C PRO A 85 15.32 -3.90 4.75
N PHE A 86 16.49 -3.34 5.08
CA PHE A 86 17.75 -3.70 4.40
C PHE A 86 18.28 -5.06 4.86
N ASP A 87 18.18 -5.33 6.16
CA ASP A 87 18.73 -6.52 6.81
C ASP A 87 17.59 -7.43 7.30
N TYR A 88 17.39 -8.53 6.57
CA TYR A 88 16.38 -9.55 6.89
C TYR A 88 16.80 -10.49 8.03
N GLY A 89 18.06 -10.46 8.46
CA GLY A 89 18.52 -11.21 9.63
C GLY A 89 18.08 -10.56 10.95
N LEU A 90 17.81 -9.25 10.93
CA LEU A 90 17.42 -8.47 12.11
C LEU A 90 15.96 -8.02 12.08
N TYR A 91 15.38 -7.84 10.90
CA TYR A 91 14.05 -7.24 10.73
C TYR A 91 13.18 -8.03 9.77
N TYR A 92 11.86 -7.93 9.98
CA TYR A 92 10.85 -8.55 9.14
C TYR A 92 10.28 -7.56 8.12
N ILE A 93 9.77 -8.08 7.01
CA ILE A 93 8.94 -7.28 6.10
C ILE A 93 7.57 -7.10 6.73
N TRP A 94 7.12 -5.86 6.82
CA TRP A 94 5.76 -5.54 7.24
C TRP A 94 4.97 -4.92 6.10
N HIS A 95 3.67 -5.19 6.11
CA HIS A 95 2.72 -4.51 5.26
C HIS A 95 1.41 -4.27 6.00
N GLY A 96 0.64 -3.28 5.54
CA GLY A 96 -0.65 -2.96 6.12
C GLY A 96 -1.60 -2.35 5.11
N ILE A 97 -2.89 -2.52 5.36
CA ILE A 97 -3.97 -1.97 4.54
C ILE A 97 -5.08 -1.42 5.43
N GLY A 98 -5.68 -0.31 5.02
CA GLY A 98 -6.76 0.31 5.78
C GLY A 98 -7.58 1.30 4.97
N VAL A 99 -8.71 1.70 5.56
CA VAL A 99 -9.60 2.72 5.02
C VAL A 99 -9.65 3.88 6.01
N PHE A 100 -9.43 5.08 5.49
CA PHE A 100 -9.32 6.32 6.22
C PHE A 100 -10.27 7.36 5.64
N THR A 101 -10.44 8.47 6.36
CA THR A 101 -11.22 9.62 5.86
C THR A 101 -10.49 10.25 4.68
N ILE A 102 -11.22 10.85 3.73
CA ILE A 102 -10.63 11.49 2.54
C ILE A 102 -9.60 12.59 2.88
N ASN A 103 -9.71 13.22 4.04
CA ASN A 103 -8.80 14.28 4.49
C ASN A 103 -7.47 13.76 5.06
N THR A 104 -7.32 12.44 5.19
CA THR A 104 -6.10 11.82 5.74
C THR A 104 -4.92 12.07 4.79
N GLN A 105 -3.86 12.71 5.27
CA GLN A 105 -2.72 13.04 4.43
C GLN A 105 -1.83 11.82 4.18
N CYS A 106 -1.28 11.70 2.97
CA CYS A 106 -0.23 10.73 2.66
C CYS A 106 1.12 11.29 3.10
N ASN A 107 1.51 11.00 4.34
CA ASN A 107 2.70 11.56 4.96
C ASN A 107 3.29 10.63 6.04
N SER A 108 4.34 11.14 6.70
CA SER A 108 5.04 10.43 7.78
C SER A 108 4.14 10.05 8.95
N CYS A 109 3.16 10.90 9.29
CA CYS A 109 2.23 10.60 10.38
C CYS A 109 1.37 9.37 10.06
N LEU A 110 0.81 9.30 8.84
CA LEU A 110 0.03 8.14 8.41
C LEU A 110 0.88 6.87 8.39
N PHE A 111 2.12 6.96 7.89
CA PHE A 111 3.05 5.82 7.93
C PHE A 111 3.30 5.36 9.37
N ASN A 112 3.64 6.28 10.28
CA ASN A 112 3.92 5.98 11.67
C ASN A 112 2.72 5.32 12.34
N THR A 113 1.51 5.85 12.13
CA THR A 113 0.28 5.26 12.65
C THR A 113 0.08 3.84 12.13
N MET A 114 0.19 3.62 10.83
CA MET A 114 0.03 2.29 10.27
C MET A 114 1.13 1.31 10.70
N HIS A 115 2.33 1.78 11.05
CA HIS A 115 3.49 0.94 11.38
C HIS A 115 3.64 0.64 12.88
N ASN A 116 3.35 1.62 13.75
CA ASN A 116 3.69 1.57 15.17
C ASN A 116 2.45 1.55 16.08
N ASP A 117 1.37 2.22 15.67
CA ASP A 117 0.20 2.38 16.55
C ASP A 117 -0.69 1.13 16.54
N GLU A 118 -1.67 1.14 17.44
CA GLU A 118 -2.74 0.14 17.50
C GLU A 118 -3.55 0.12 16.20
N GLN A 119 -3.99 -1.08 15.82
CA GLN A 119 -4.72 -1.31 14.58
C GLN A 119 -6.17 -0.84 14.69
N GLN A 120 -6.40 0.43 14.37
CA GLN A 120 -7.72 1.07 14.33
C GLN A 120 -7.97 1.66 12.95
N GLY A 121 -8.93 1.12 12.21
CA GLY A 121 -9.19 1.52 10.81
C GLY A 121 -8.25 0.87 9.77
N PHE A 122 -7.35 -0.01 10.21
CA PHE A 122 -6.42 -0.74 9.35
C PHE A 122 -6.02 -2.08 9.98
N VAL A 123 -5.40 -2.95 9.18
CA VAL A 123 -4.68 -4.15 9.64
C VAL A 123 -3.26 -4.14 9.09
N ARG A 124 -2.33 -4.73 9.86
CA ARG A 124 -0.90 -4.84 9.61
C ARG A 124 -0.45 -6.26 9.93
N GLY A 125 0.47 -6.79 9.14
CA GLY A 125 1.08 -8.09 9.37
C GLY A 125 2.47 -8.19 8.76
N ARG A 126 3.12 -9.32 9.05
CA ARG A 126 4.41 -9.68 8.45
C ARG A 126 4.21 -10.43 7.15
N ALA A 127 5.22 -10.41 6.29
CA ALA A 127 5.19 -11.14 5.03
C ALA A 127 5.05 -12.67 5.17
N GLU A 128 5.55 -13.23 6.27
CA GLU A 128 5.39 -14.66 6.58
C GLU A 128 4.00 -15.01 7.12
N GLY A 129 3.14 -14.00 7.32
CA GLY A 129 1.79 -14.14 7.85
C GLY A 129 0.74 -14.51 6.81
N PRO A 130 -0.52 -14.68 7.25
CA PRO A 130 -1.64 -14.89 6.34
C PRO A 130 -1.93 -13.63 5.52
N THR A 131 -2.70 -13.80 4.43
CA THR A 131 -3.30 -12.68 3.70
C THR A 131 -4.05 -11.76 4.66
N LEU A 132 -3.70 -10.48 4.65
CA LEU A 132 -4.42 -9.45 5.39
C LEU A 132 -5.77 -9.23 4.73
N THR A 133 -6.82 -9.11 5.55
CA THR A 133 -8.16 -8.71 5.11
C THR A 133 -8.70 -7.64 6.04
N TYR A 134 -9.05 -6.49 5.48
CA TYR A 134 -9.74 -5.42 6.19
C TYR A 134 -11.11 -5.19 5.55
N ARG A 135 -12.14 -5.04 6.39
CA ARG A 135 -13.51 -4.77 5.94
C ARG A 135 -14.00 -3.50 6.59
N ASP A 136 -14.46 -2.59 5.74
CA ASP A 136 -15.30 -1.45 6.06
C ASP A 136 -16.67 -1.67 5.38
N ASN A 137 -17.67 -0.85 5.71
CA ASN A 137 -19.09 -1.07 5.37
C ASN A 137 -19.32 -1.53 3.91
N ASP A 138 -18.70 -0.86 2.95
CA ASP A 138 -18.83 -1.08 1.51
C ASP A 138 -17.49 -1.45 0.87
N VAL A 139 -16.41 -1.59 1.63
CA VAL A 139 -15.04 -1.79 1.11
C VAL A 139 -14.40 -3.01 1.77
N THR A 140 -13.98 -3.97 0.96
CA THR A 140 -13.08 -5.06 1.37
C THR A 140 -11.71 -4.84 0.73
N LEU A 141 -10.70 -4.71 1.58
CA LEU A 141 -9.31 -4.69 1.19
C LEU A 141 -8.68 -6.03 1.54
N THR A 142 -7.88 -6.56 0.63
CA THR A 142 -7.00 -7.70 0.91
C THR A 142 -5.58 -7.36 0.52
N SER A 143 -4.60 -7.91 1.22
CA SER A 143 -3.20 -7.74 0.87
C SER A 143 -2.40 -8.99 1.14
N THR A 144 -1.51 -9.35 0.21
CA THR A 144 -0.52 -10.41 0.38
C THR A 144 0.82 -9.89 -0.09
N ILE A 145 1.90 -10.31 0.57
CA ILE A 145 3.26 -9.95 0.19
C ILE A 145 4.13 -11.21 0.17
N THR A 146 4.99 -11.33 -0.85
CA THR A 146 5.92 -12.47 -0.97
C THR A 146 7.33 -12.05 -0.58
N ASN A 147 8.00 -12.81 0.29
CA ASN A 147 9.39 -12.56 0.72
C ASN A 147 10.41 -13.33 -0.16
N CYS A 148 10.32 -13.17 -1.49
CA CYS A 148 11.20 -13.84 -2.46
C CYS A 148 12.30 -12.90 -2.98
N MET A 149 13.16 -13.39 -3.89
CA MET A 149 14.21 -12.59 -4.58
C MET A 149 13.66 -11.29 -5.19
N GLU A 150 12.41 -11.29 -5.63
CA GLU A 150 11.61 -10.12 -5.92
C GLU A 150 10.46 -10.08 -4.92
N ILE A 151 10.35 -8.98 -4.17
CA ILE A 151 9.25 -8.81 -3.23
C ILE A 151 8.08 -8.27 -4.03
N LYS A 152 6.92 -8.90 -3.90
CA LYS A 152 5.69 -8.49 -4.57
C LYS A 152 4.58 -8.37 -3.56
N MET A 153 3.98 -7.20 -3.44
CA MET A 153 2.79 -6.97 -2.64
C MET A 153 1.62 -6.78 -3.57
N THR A 154 0.57 -7.56 -3.38
CA THR A 154 -0.68 -7.42 -4.11
C THR A 154 -1.75 -6.98 -3.14
N SER A 155 -2.35 -5.83 -3.39
CA SER A 155 -3.51 -5.35 -2.62
C SER A 155 -4.73 -5.27 -3.53
N ALA A 156 -5.83 -5.89 -3.12
CA ALA A 156 -7.07 -5.89 -3.89
C ALA A 156 -8.19 -5.19 -3.14
N LEU A 157 -8.90 -4.32 -3.85
CA LEU A 157 -10.11 -3.65 -3.41
C LEU A 157 -11.34 -4.29 -4.05
N LYS A 158 -12.32 -4.66 -3.23
CA LYS A 158 -13.65 -5.09 -3.66
C LYS A 158 -14.71 -4.27 -2.93
N LEU A 159 -15.68 -3.72 -3.65
CA LEU A 159 -16.85 -3.13 -3.01
C LEU A 159 -17.88 -4.21 -2.64
N GLY A 160 -18.53 -4.04 -1.50
CA GLY A 160 -19.68 -4.84 -1.11
C GLY A 160 -20.90 -4.43 -1.93
N GLY A 161 -21.46 -5.37 -2.69
CA GLY A 161 -22.84 -5.25 -3.17
C GLY A 161 -23.78 -5.75 -2.08
N GLN A 162 -24.91 -5.05 -1.89
CA GLN A 162 -26.06 -5.64 -1.20
C GLN A 162 -26.49 -6.93 -1.90
#